data_AF-A0A832WMC8-F1
#
_entry.id   AF-A0A832WMC8-F1
#
_cell.length_a   1.000
_cell.length_b   1.000
_cell.length_c   1.000
_cell.angle_alpha   90.00
_cell.angle_beta   90.00
_cell.angle_gamma   90.00
#
_symmetry.space_group_name_H-M   'P 1'
#
loop_
_entity.id
_entity.type
_entity.pdbx_description
1 polymer ?
#
loop_
_entity_poly.entity_id
_entity_poly.type
_entity_poly.pdbx_seq_one_letter_code
_entity_poly.pdbx_strand_id
1 'polypeptide(L)'
;MTEIARAATRYEPEETAALRIATWYLVRRSLDFEAPATLFWAGRTYARALLRVYHVLSIREFLTCIERVLGTSYDLNEDVVVAAPCPECAGFPRGYESVCDATRGFIHETLAAFGREPHKVREAKCAVRAGELVNACAFEIRHSNLH
;
A
#
# COMPACT_ATOMS: atom_id res chain seq x y z
N MET A 1 9.87 -18.82 -1.93
CA MET A 1 8.69 -17.95 -2.19
C MET A 1 7.45 -18.73 -1.78
N THR A 2 6.71 -18.24 -0.79
CA THR A 2 5.53 -18.90 -0.21
C THR A 2 4.40 -19.01 -1.23
N GLU A 3 3.77 -20.18 -1.33
CA GLU A 3 2.69 -20.51 -2.30
C GLU A 3 1.54 -19.48 -2.32
N ILE A 4 1.32 -18.79 -1.20
CA ILE A 4 0.32 -17.72 -1.03
C ILE A 4 0.56 -16.55 -2.00
N ALA A 5 1.80 -16.09 -2.17
CA ALA A 5 2.13 -15.00 -3.10
C ALA A 5 1.97 -15.43 -4.57
N ARG A 6 2.19 -16.72 -4.85
CA ARG A 6 2.00 -17.31 -6.18
C ARG A 6 0.53 -17.54 -6.53
N ALA A 7 -0.35 -17.66 -5.54
CA ALA A 7 -1.79 -17.76 -5.73
C ALA A 7 -2.40 -16.38 -6.02
N ALA A 8 -1.98 -15.33 -5.31
CA ALA A 8 -2.47 -13.97 -5.49
C ALA A 8 -2.28 -13.42 -6.92
N THR A 9 -1.26 -13.88 -7.65
CA THR A 9 -0.97 -13.47 -9.03
C THR A 9 -1.70 -14.27 -10.11
N ARG A 10 -2.52 -15.26 -9.73
CA ARG A 10 -3.31 -16.10 -10.67
C ARG A 10 -4.78 -15.68 -10.79
N TYR A 11 -5.23 -14.79 -9.93
CA TYR A 11 -6.62 -14.38 -9.87
C TYR A 11 -6.86 -13.18 -10.80
N GLU A 12 -7.96 -13.22 -11.54
CA GLU A 12 -8.41 -12.06 -12.31
C GLU A 12 -8.63 -10.86 -11.35
N PRO A 13 -8.48 -9.61 -11.84
CA PRO A 13 -8.68 -8.40 -11.03
C PRO A 13 -9.96 -8.43 -10.18
N GLU A 14 -11.04 -9.00 -10.71
CA GLU A 14 -12.34 -9.20 -10.07
C GLU A 14 -12.33 -10.25 -8.93
N GLU A 15 -11.53 -11.30 -9.06
CA GLU A 15 -11.38 -12.35 -8.04
C GLU A 15 -10.52 -11.86 -6.87
N THR A 16 -9.43 -11.13 -7.18
CA THR A 16 -8.65 -10.41 -6.17
C THR A 16 -9.53 -9.40 -5.44
N ALA A 17 -10.41 -8.73 -6.19
CA ALA A 17 -11.34 -7.78 -5.62
C ALA A 17 -12.36 -8.44 -4.67
N ALA A 18 -12.98 -9.55 -5.11
CA ALA A 18 -13.91 -10.32 -4.30
C ALA A 18 -13.26 -10.85 -3.01
N LEU A 19 -12.02 -11.34 -3.08
CA LEU A 19 -11.26 -11.81 -1.92
C LEU A 19 -10.96 -10.66 -0.94
N ARG A 20 -10.54 -9.50 -1.44
CA ARG A 20 -10.28 -8.30 -0.61
C ARG A 20 -11.56 -7.79 0.05
N ILE A 21 -12.70 -7.78 -0.65
CA ILE A 21 -14.00 -7.49 -0.04
C ILE A 21 -14.31 -8.51 1.05
N ALA A 22 -14.19 -9.82 0.76
CA ALA A 22 -14.57 -10.85 1.72
C ALA A 22 -13.71 -10.85 3.00
N THR A 23 -12.46 -10.38 2.92
CA THR A 23 -11.49 -10.46 4.03
C THR A 23 -11.18 -9.12 4.69
N TRP A 24 -10.85 -8.09 3.91
CA TRP A 24 -10.40 -6.79 4.42
C TRP A 24 -11.53 -5.82 4.75
N TYR A 25 -12.67 -5.90 4.05
CA TYR A 25 -13.84 -5.08 4.36
C TYR A 25 -14.36 -5.35 5.77
N LEU A 26 -14.44 -6.63 6.16
CA LEU A 26 -14.88 -7.04 7.50
C LEU A 26 -13.94 -6.52 8.58
N VAL A 27 -12.62 -6.63 8.38
CA VAL A 27 -11.61 -6.11 9.31
C VAL A 27 -11.76 -4.60 9.46
N ARG A 28 -11.86 -3.86 8.36
CA ARG A 28 -12.01 -2.40 8.39
C ARG A 28 -13.30 -1.95 9.06
N ARG A 29 -14.42 -2.63 8.78
CA ARG A 29 -15.72 -2.36 9.41
C ARG A 29 -15.70 -2.63 10.92
N SER A 30 -14.88 -3.56 11.37
CA SER A 30 -14.74 -3.92 12.79
C SER A 30 -13.86 -2.94 13.59
N LEU A 31 -13.02 -2.14 12.90
CA LEU A 31 -12.06 -1.23 13.53
C LEU A 31 -12.60 0.20 13.78
N ASP A 32 -13.81 0.51 13.31
CA ASP A 32 -14.53 1.78 13.54
C ASP A 32 -13.65 3.04 13.33
N PHE A 33 -13.86 4.14 14.09
CA PHE A 33 -13.13 5.41 13.95
C PHE A 33 -11.59 5.31 14.08
N GLU A 34 -11.06 4.28 14.74
CA GLU A 34 -9.61 4.08 14.93
C GLU A 34 -8.93 3.37 13.74
N ALA A 35 -9.72 2.87 12.78
CA ALA A 35 -9.23 2.12 11.64
C ALA A 35 -8.08 2.82 10.88
N PRO A 36 -8.11 4.14 10.60
CA PRO A 36 -7.05 4.77 9.80
C PRO A 36 -5.67 4.76 10.49
N ALA A 37 -5.61 5.06 11.78
CA ALA A 37 -4.36 5.09 12.52
C ALA A 37 -3.78 3.68 12.72
N THR A 38 -4.64 2.73 13.08
CA THR A 38 -4.26 1.32 13.27
C THR A 38 -3.75 0.70 11.96
N LEU A 39 -4.44 0.94 10.85
CA LEU A 39 -4.03 0.45 9.54
C LEU A 39 -2.71 1.10 9.08
N PHE A 40 -2.53 2.40 9.30
CA PHE A 40 -1.26 3.07 9.02
C PHE A 40 -0.09 2.42 9.80
N TRP A 41 -0.26 2.17 11.09
CA TRP A 41 0.75 1.47 11.90
C TRP A 41 1.00 0.03 11.45
N ALA A 42 -0.05 -0.70 11.06
CA ALA A 42 0.08 -2.04 10.51
C ALA A 42 0.92 -2.02 9.22
N GLY A 43 0.67 -1.06 8.33
CA GLY A 43 1.45 -0.84 7.11
C GLY A 43 2.94 -0.62 7.39
N ARG A 44 3.25 0.26 8.34
CA ARG A 44 4.65 0.50 8.78
C ARG A 44 5.29 -0.78 9.31
N THR A 45 4.59 -1.49 10.18
CA THR A 45 5.09 -2.72 10.79
C THR A 45 5.37 -3.81 9.75
N TYR A 46 4.48 -3.93 8.75
CA TYR A 46 4.65 -4.86 7.65
C TYR A 46 5.90 -4.51 6.80
N ALA A 47 6.10 -3.24 6.47
CA ALA A 47 7.31 -2.78 5.77
C ALA A 47 8.58 -3.13 6.55
N ARG A 48 8.64 -2.88 7.87
CA ARG A 48 9.80 -3.27 8.71
C ARG A 48 10.07 -4.76 8.67
N ALA A 49 9.04 -5.58 8.76
CA ALA A 49 9.19 -7.03 8.74
C ALA A 49 9.79 -7.49 7.40
N LEU A 50 9.31 -6.93 6.28
CA LEU A 50 9.83 -7.23 4.96
C LEU A 50 11.26 -6.74 4.77
N LEU A 51 11.60 -5.52 5.23
CA LEU A 51 12.97 -4.99 5.18
C LEU A 51 13.97 -5.83 5.98
N ARG A 52 13.52 -6.46 7.08
CA ARG A 52 14.37 -7.40 7.85
C ARG A 52 14.60 -8.73 7.12
N VAL A 53 13.62 -9.17 6.33
CA VAL A 53 13.70 -10.42 5.54
C VAL A 53 14.54 -10.20 4.28
N TYR A 54 14.31 -9.08 3.60
CA TYR A 54 14.99 -8.71 2.36
C TYR A 54 16.19 -7.82 2.69
N HIS A 55 17.37 -8.43 2.82
CA HIS A 55 18.64 -7.73 3.01
C HIS A 55 19.13 -7.04 1.72
N VAL A 56 18.37 -6.04 1.26
CA VAL A 56 18.63 -5.32 0.01
C VAL A 56 19.32 -3.99 0.27
N LEU A 57 20.13 -3.53 -0.69
CA LEU A 57 20.95 -2.32 -0.54
C LEU A 57 20.29 -1.07 -1.12
N SER A 58 19.21 -1.23 -1.89
CA SER A 58 18.50 -0.11 -2.49
C SER A 58 16.98 -0.25 -2.41
N ILE A 59 16.31 0.89 -2.40
CA ILE A 59 14.84 0.96 -2.42
C ILE A 59 14.24 0.32 -3.69
N ARG A 60 14.92 0.44 -4.84
CA ARG A 60 14.45 -0.15 -6.10
C ARG A 60 14.49 -1.68 -6.06
N GLU A 61 15.56 -2.26 -5.52
CA GLU A 61 15.65 -3.71 -5.29
C GLU A 61 14.58 -4.19 -4.32
N PHE A 62 14.38 -3.46 -3.22
CA PHE A 62 13.32 -3.76 -2.26
C PHE A 62 11.95 -3.81 -2.95
N LEU A 63 11.58 -2.75 -3.67
CA LEU A 63 10.29 -2.65 -4.34
C LEU A 63 10.11 -3.73 -5.42
N THR A 64 11.18 -4.12 -6.11
CA THR A 64 11.15 -5.26 -7.06
C THR A 64 10.85 -6.59 -6.36
N CYS A 65 11.42 -6.82 -5.17
CA CYS A 65 11.09 -7.98 -4.35
C CYS A 65 9.63 -7.94 -3.87
N ILE A 66 9.15 -6.76 -3.48
CA ILE A 66 7.78 -6.58 -3.00
C ILE A 66 6.75 -6.75 -4.11
N GLU A 67 7.03 -6.25 -5.32
CA GLU A 67 6.16 -6.44 -6.49
C GLU A 67 5.91 -7.92 -6.77
N ARG A 68 6.94 -8.76 -6.64
CA ARG A 68 6.81 -10.22 -6.79
C ARG A 68 5.92 -10.87 -5.73
N VAL A 69 5.79 -10.26 -4.55
CA VAL A 69 5.02 -10.79 -3.42
C VAL A 69 3.59 -10.26 -3.41
N LEU A 70 3.42 -8.95 -3.63
CA LEU A 70 2.15 -8.26 -3.51
C LEU A 70 1.42 -8.10 -4.84
N GLY A 71 2.11 -8.31 -5.96
CA GLY A 71 1.57 -7.99 -7.29
C GLY A 71 1.36 -6.49 -7.51
N THR A 72 1.97 -5.64 -6.68
CA THR A 72 1.89 -4.17 -6.77
C THR A 72 3.23 -3.61 -7.20
N SER A 73 3.24 -2.90 -8.32
CA SER A 73 4.36 -2.06 -8.71
C SER A 73 4.30 -0.71 -8.00
N TYR A 74 5.44 -0.22 -7.54
CA TYR A 74 5.58 1.09 -6.90
C TYR A 74 6.51 1.96 -7.74
N ASP A 75 5.95 3.02 -8.35
CA ASP A 75 6.73 4.06 -9.02
C ASP A 75 7.04 5.20 -8.03
N LEU A 76 8.32 5.55 -7.93
CA LEU A 76 8.84 6.50 -6.96
C LEU A 76 9.32 7.77 -7.67
N ASN A 77 8.56 8.85 -7.53
CA ASN A 77 9.04 10.21 -7.76
C ASN A 77 9.43 10.86 -6.42
N GLU A 78 10.05 12.04 -6.49
CA GLU A 78 10.55 12.77 -5.31
C GLU A 78 9.44 13.08 -4.29
N ASP A 79 8.30 13.57 -4.79
CA ASP A 79 7.17 14.00 -3.97
C ASP A 79 5.92 13.13 -4.14
N VAL A 80 5.94 12.15 -5.05
CA VAL A 80 4.77 11.32 -5.36
C VAL A 80 5.18 9.87 -5.50
N VAL A 81 4.45 8.98 -4.84
CA VAL A 81 4.55 7.54 -5.01
C VAL A 81 3.27 7.02 -5.65
N VAL A 82 3.38 6.20 -6.69
CA VAL A 82 2.23 5.56 -7.35
C VAL A 82 2.29 4.06 -7.08
N ALA A 83 1.21 3.49 -6.55
CA ALA A 83 1.07 2.05 -6.34
C ALA A 83 0.04 1.47 -7.31
N ALA A 84 0.45 0.53 -8.16
CA ALA A 84 -0.37 0.00 -9.24
C ALA A 84 -0.22 -1.54 -9.41
N PRO A 85 -1.32 -2.32 -9.29
CA PRO A 85 -2.58 -1.96 -8.62
C PRO A 85 -2.36 -1.70 -7.13
N CYS A 86 -3.09 -0.75 -6.54
CA CYS A 86 -2.97 -0.48 -5.11
C CYS A 86 -3.52 -1.65 -4.27
N PRO A 87 -2.73 -2.26 -3.38
CA PRO A 87 -3.06 -3.55 -2.76
C PRO A 87 -4.19 -3.45 -1.72
N GLU A 88 -4.43 -2.26 -1.19
CA GLU A 88 -5.41 -2.05 -0.11
C GLU A 88 -6.79 -1.71 -0.64
N CYS A 89 -6.89 -0.90 -1.70
CA CYS A 89 -8.16 -0.48 -2.25
C CYS A 89 -8.61 -1.33 -3.44
N ALA A 90 -7.74 -2.17 -4.00
CA ALA A 90 -8.10 -3.12 -5.06
C ALA A 90 -9.30 -3.94 -4.58
N GLY A 91 -10.41 -3.79 -5.30
CA GLY A 91 -11.67 -4.46 -5.04
C GLY A 91 -12.60 -3.85 -4.03
N PHE A 92 -12.27 -2.76 -3.36
CA PHE A 92 -13.24 -2.15 -2.45
C PHE A 92 -14.46 -1.60 -3.21
N PRO A 93 -15.67 -1.62 -2.62
CA PRO A 93 -16.86 -1.07 -3.25
C PRO A 93 -16.69 0.41 -3.61
N ARG A 94 -17.16 0.81 -4.80
CA ARG A 94 -17.07 2.19 -5.30
C ARG A 94 -17.72 3.19 -4.33
N GLY A 95 -17.14 4.39 -4.20
CA GLY A 95 -17.78 5.51 -3.49
C GLY A 95 -17.51 5.58 -1.98
N TYR A 96 -16.56 4.79 -1.46
CA TYR A 96 -16.08 4.92 -0.07
C TYR A 96 -15.09 6.07 0.09
N GLU A 97 -14.88 6.50 1.35
CA GLU A 97 -13.79 7.41 1.70
C GLU A 97 -12.41 6.79 1.38
N SER A 98 -11.34 7.60 1.41
CA SER A 98 -9.97 7.12 1.13
C SER A 98 -9.62 5.98 2.06
N VAL A 99 -9.18 4.85 1.50
CA VAL A 99 -8.95 3.62 2.26
C VAL A 99 -7.49 3.19 2.32
N CYS A 100 -6.55 3.87 1.67
CA CYS A 100 -5.19 3.35 1.51
C CYS A 100 -4.25 3.62 2.71
N ASP A 101 -4.73 3.47 3.94
CA ASP A 101 -3.98 3.82 5.16
C ASP A 101 -2.80 2.90 5.43
N ALA A 102 -2.96 1.58 5.26
CA ALA A 102 -1.85 0.64 5.38
C ALA A 102 -0.80 0.84 4.28
N THR A 103 -1.23 1.15 3.06
CA THR A 103 -0.35 1.46 1.94
C THR A 103 0.46 2.73 2.23
N ARG A 104 -0.17 3.76 2.80
CA ARG A 104 0.53 4.97 3.27
C ARG A 104 1.57 4.66 4.34
N GLY A 105 1.23 3.81 5.30
CA GLY A 105 2.15 3.36 6.34
C GLY A 105 3.35 2.60 5.78
N PHE A 106 3.09 1.70 4.83
CA PHE A 106 4.12 0.94 4.14
C PHE A 106 5.09 1.87 3.38
N ILE A 107 4.56 2.82 2.61
CA ILE A 107 5.36 3.80 1.85
C ILE A 107 6.20 4.64 2.81
N HIS A 108 5.58 5.17 3.87
CA HIS A 108 6.27 5.99 4.87
C HIS A 108 7.50 5.28 5.44
N GLU A 109 7.30 4.05 5.93
CA GLU A 109 8.38 3.31 6.57
C GLU A 109 9.45 2.86 5.57
N THR A 110 9.05 2.48 4.36
CA THR A 110 9.99 2.12 3.29
C THR A 110 10.89 3.30 2.94
N LEU A 111 10.33 4.48 2.71
CA LEU A 111 11.09 5.69 2.40
C LEU A 111 12.07 6.04 3.53
N ALA A 112 11.60 6.03 4.78
CA ALA A 112 12.43 6.31 5.95
C ALA A 112 13.61 5.33 6.08
N ALA A 113 13.38 4.03 5.82
CA ALA A 113 14.44 3.02 5.87
C ALA A 113 15.56 3.23 4.84
N PHE A 114 15.28 3.95 3.75
CA PHE A 114 16.24 4.31 2.71
C PHE A 114 16.65 5.79 2.77
N GLY A 115 16.56 6.43 3.94
CA GLY A 115 17.06 7.78 4.19
C GLY A 115 16.20 8.91 3.63
N ARG A 116 15.01 8.62 3.12
CA ARG A 116 14.02 9.61 2.69
C ARG A 116 12.99 9.78 3.80
N GLU A 117 13.27 10.57 4.83
CA GLU A 117 12.40 10.71 6.01
C GLU A 117 11.15 11.54 5.70
N PRO A 118 9.99 10.92 5.44
CA PRO A 118 8.80 11.68 5.08
C PRO A 118 8.10 12.17 6.37
N HIS A 119 7.77 13.46 6.46
CA HIS A 119 6.95 13.97 7.56
C HIS A 119 5.52 13.43 7.48
N LYS A 120 4.97 13.36 6.26
CA LYS A 120 3.62 12.84 6.04
C LYS A 120 3.49 12.21 4.66
N VAL A 121 2.76 11.09 4.60
CA VAL A 121 2.28 10.50 3.34
C VAL A 121 0.78 10.71 3.26
N ARG A 122 0.29 11.40 2.24
CA ARG A 122 -1.13 11.69 2.01
C ARG A 122 -1.60 11.01 0.73
N GLU A 123 -2.80 10.45 0.75
CA GLU A 123 -3.43 9.96 -0.48
C GLU A 123 -3.93 11.12 -1.33
N ALA A 124 -3.40 11.23 -2.55
CA ALA A 124 -3.74 12.26 -3.54
C ALA A 124 -4.79 11.74 -4.53
N LYS A 125 -4.68 10.49 -4.95
CA LYS A 125 -5.67 9.79 -5.78
C LYS A 125 -5.91 8.38 -5.23
N CYS A 126 -7.20 8.02 -5.08
CA CYS A 126 -7.66 6.69 -4.70
C CYS A 126 -8.48 6.08 -5.84
N ALA A 127 -8.16 4.86 -6.28
CA ALA A 127 -8.94 4.15 -7.30
C ALA A 127 -10.42 3.97 -6.88
N VAL A 128 -10.67 3.66 -5.61
CA VAL A 128 -12.04 3.50 -5.05
C VAL A 128 -12.85 4.79 -5.14
N ARG A 129 -12.23 5.94 -4.84
CA ARG A 129 -12.89 7.26 -4.99
C ARG A 129 -13.17 7.60 -6.45
N ALA A 130 -12.30 7.16 -7.36
CA ALA A 130 -12.50 7.32 -8.80
C ALA A 130 -13.53 6.33 -9.38
N GLY A 131 -14.05 5.39 -8.58
CA GLY A 131 -14.97 4.36 -9.03
C GLY A 131 -14.30 3.24 -9.83
N GLU A 132 -12.97 3.16 -9.77
CA GLU A 132 -12.18 2.16 -10.47
C GLU A 132 -11.95 0.95 -9.54
N LEU A 133 -12.32 -0.26 -10.01
CA LEU A 133 -12.29 -1.47 -9.18
C LEU A 133 -10.85 -1.93 -8.88
N VAL A 134 -9.97 -1.80 -9.88
CA VAL A 134 -8.54 -2.09 -9.81
C VAL A 134 -7.81 -1.03 -10.62
N ASN A 135 -7.15 -0.10 -9.94
CA ASN A 135 -6.29 0.89 -10.61
C ASN A 135 -5.22 1.43 -9.63
N ALA A 136 -4.40 2.35 -10.14
CA ALA A 136 -3.34 2.99 -9.41
C ALA A 136 -3.86 3.99 -8.36
N CYS A 137 -3.23 4.00 -7.18
CA CYS A 137 -3.36 5.08 -6.21
C CYS A 137 -2.08 5.93 -6.19
N ALA A 138 -2.25 7.23 -6.00
CA ALA A 138 -1.13 8.18 -5.91
C ALA A 138 -1.06 8.76 -4.51
N PHE A 139 0.16 8.86 -3.98
CA PHE A 139 0.45 9.29 -2.62
C PHE A 139 1.46 10.44 -2.65
N GLU A 140 1.04 11.60 -2.17
CA GLU A 140 1.91 12.76 -1.96
C GLU A 140 2.79 12.55 -0.72
N ILE A 141 4.08 12.80 -0.87
CA ILE A 141 5.08 12.82 0.18
C ILE A 141 5.29 14.26 0.59
N ARG A 142 5.09 14.56 1.87
CA ARG A 142 5.47 15.84 2.46
C ARG A 142 6.72 15.63 3.28
N HIS A 143 7.78 16.30 2.89
CA HIS A 143 9.03 16.35 3.65
C HIS A 143 8.93 17.42 4.74
N SER A 144 9.67 17.23 5.83
CA SER A 144 9.84 18.29 6.83
C SER A 144 10.65 19.41 6.17
N ASN A 145 10.10 20.60 5.97
CA ASN A 145 10.91 21.76 5.60
C ASN A 145 11.77 22.13 6.82
N LEU A 146 12.95 21.52 6.94
CA LEU A 146 14.01 22.02 7.79
C LEU A 146 14.71 23.16 7.01
N HIS A 147 14.16 24.35 7.15
CA HIS A 147 14.93 25.59 7.03
C HIS A 147 15.28 26.07 8.44
#